data_AF-A0A355SHY5-F1
#
_entry.id   AF-A0A355SHY5-F1
#
_cell.length_a   1.000
_cell.length_b   1.000
_cell.length_c   1.000
_cell.angle_alpha   90.00
_cell.angle_beta   90.00
_cell.angle_gamma   90.00
#
_symmetry.space_group_name_H-M   'P 1'
#
loop_
_entity.id
_entity.type
_entity.pdbx_description
1 polymer ?
#
loop_
_entity_poly.entity_id
_entity_poly.type
_entity_poly.pdbx_seq_one_letter_code
_entity_poly.pdbx_strand_id
1 'polypeptide(L)' 'INPDSEYIKHIKEHIRSFDDVVSYPPNQVYIGNITPDALSDMQMPWYNKEIEGSSRWGKYGEIMPEDE' A
#
# COMPACT_ATOMS: atom_id res chain seq x y z
N ILE A 1 -9.82 26.08 -10.19
CA ILE A 1 -9.01 24.90 -10.60
C ILE A 1 -9.21 24.72 -12.10
N ASN A 2 -8.15 24.49 -12.88
CA ASN A 2 -8.26 24.24 -14.32
C ASN A 2 -8.62 22.75 -14.55
N PRO A 3 -9.83 22.41 -15.04
CA PRO A 3 -10.23 21.02 -15.28
C PRO A 3 -9.40 20.31 -16.36
N ASP A 4 -8.80 21.08 -17.28
CA ASP A 4 -8.07 20.55 -18.44
C ASP A 4 -6.57 20.36 -18.18
N SER A 5 -6.12 20.55 -16.94
CA SER A 5 -4.72 20.32 -16.56
C SER A 5 -4.33 18.85 -16.79
N GLU A 6 -3.18 18.62 -17.44
CA GLU A 6 -2.61 17.28 -17.63
C GLU A 6 -2.46 16.51 -16.31
N TYR A 7 -2.14 17.19 -15.21
CA TYR A 7 -2.09 16.59 -13.88
C TYR A 7 -3.43 15.96 -13.46
N ILE A 8 -4.55 16.66 -13.71
CA ILE A 8 -5.89 16.18 -13.34
C ILE A 8 -6.31 15.02 -14.26
N LYS A 9 -5.91 15.06 -15.53
CA LYS A 9 -6.19 13.97 -16.49
C LYS A 9 -5.52 12.66 -16.07
N HIS A 10 -4.29 12.72 -15.58
CA HIS A 10 -3.49 11.53 -15.22
C HIS A 10 -3.56 11.15 -13.73
N ILE A 11 -4.28 11.89 -12.89
CA ILE A 11 -4.28 11.66 -11.43
C ILE A 11 -4.73 10.24 -11.07
N LYS A 12 -5.71 9.69 -11.79
CA LYS A 12 -6.24 8.34 -11.54
C LYS A 12 -5.21 7.24 -11.76
N GLU A 13 -4.24 7.46 -12.66
CA GLU A 13 -3.15 6.52 -12.94
C GLU A 13 -2.12 6.44 -11.80
N HIS A 14 -2.15 7.42 -10.88
CA HIS A 14 -1.23 7.53 -9.75
C HIS A 14 -1.89 7.19 -8.41
N ILE A 15 -3.18 6.81 -8.43
CA ILE A 15 -3.89 6.32 -7.25
C ILE A 15 -3.70 4.82 -7.17
N ARG A 16 -3.22 4.35 -6.01
CA ARG A 16 -3.06 2.91 -5.75
C ARG A 16 -4.41 2.23 -5.53
N SER A 17 -4.53 1.01 -6.00
CA SER A 17 -5.68 0.16 -5.71
C SER A 17 -5.69 -0.25 -4.23
N PHE A 18 -6.84 -0.72 -3.72
CA PHE A 18 -6.90 -1.28 -2.37
C PHE A 18 -5.93 -2.46 -2.21
N ASP A 19 -5.84 -3.34 -3.21
CA ASP A 19 -4.95 -4.49 -3.19
C ASP A 19 -3.47 -4.07 -3.16
N ASP A 20 -3.09 -3.01 -3.90
CA ASP A 20 -1.73 -2.44 -3.86
C ASP A 20 -1.39 -1.89 -2.47
N VAL A 21 -2.40 -1.34 -1.76
CA VAL A 21 -2.24 -0.82 -0.40
C VAL A 21 -2.12 -1.98 0.59
N VAL A 22 -2.87 -3.06 0.40
CA VAL A 22 -2.77 -4.27 1.24
C VAL A 22 -1.42 -4.93 1.05
N SER A 23 -0.92 -5.07 -0.17
CA SER A 23 0.35 -5.73 -0.46
C SER A 23 1.59 -4.90 -0.09
N TYR A 24 1.42 -3.61 0.21
CA TYR A 24 2.52 -2.71 0.52
C TYR A 24 3.29 -3.14 1.80
N PRO A 25 4.60 -3.43 1.73
CA PRO A 25 5.33 -4.03 2.85
C PRO A 25 5.28 -3.25 4.17
N PRO A 26 5.40 -1.90 4.19
CA PRO A 26 5.26 -1.14 5.42
C PRO A 26 3.88 -1.23 6.08
N ASN A 27 2.80 -1.35 5.29
CA ASN A 27 1.47 -1.52 5.84
C ASN A 27 1.34 -2.90 6.51
N GLN A 28 1.93 -3.93 5.90
CA GLN A 28 1.99 -5.29 6.46
C GLN A 28 2.84 -5.35 7.74
N VAL A 29 3.91 -4.55 7.86
CA VAL A 29 4.63 -4.38 9.14
C VAL A 29 3.74 -3.73 10.18
N TYR A 30 3.03 -2.66 9.80
CA TYR A 30 2.20 -1.88 10.72
C TYR A 30 1.09 -2.73 11.35
N ILE A 31 0.41 -3.57 10.56
CA ILE A 31 -0.62 -4.49 11.06
C ILE A 31 -0.06 -5.79 11.66
N GLY A 32 1.25 -6.00 11.61
CA GLY A 32 1.94 -7.10 12.30
C GLY A 32 1.98 -8.43 11.54
N ASN A 33 1.86 -8.40 10.21
CA ASN A 33 1.98 -9.60 9.37
C ASN A 33 3.45 -9.92 9.03
N ILE A 34 4.32 -8.90 8.99
CA ILE A 34 5.77 -9.07 8.91
C ILE A 34 6.48 -8.20 9.94
N THR A 35 7.75 -8.50 10.24
CA THR A 35 8.52 -7.74 11.24
C THR A 35 9.22 -6.53 10.62
N PRO A 36 9.55 -5.50 11.43
CA PRO A 36 10.39 -4.40 10.97
C PRO A 36 11.76 -4.86 10.43
N ASP A 37 12.35 -5.90 11.02
CA ASP A 37 13.62 -6.47 10.57
C ASP A 37 13.48 -7.05 9.15
N ALA A 38 12.42 -7.82 8.88
CA ALA A 38 12.15 -8.37 7.56
C ALA A 38 11.91 -7.28 6.49
N LEU A 39 11.32 -6.15 6.88
CA LEU A 39 11.22 -4.98 6.00
C LEU A 39 12.58 -4.31 5.76
N SER A 40 13.43 -4.25 6.78
CA SER A 40 14.76 -3.64 6.68
C SER A 40 15.70 -4.40 5.74
N ASP A 41 15.48 -5.71 5.58
CA ASP A 41 16.18 -6.54 4.59
C ASP A 41 15.74 -6.23 3.14
N MET A 42 14.60 -5.56 2.93
CA MET A 42 14.13 -5.18 1.61
C MET A 42 14.80 -3.87 1.14
N GLN A 43 15.53 -3.94 0.01
CA GLN A 43 16.14 -2.76 -0.63
C GLN A 43 15.12 -1.63 -0.86
N MET A 44 15.47 -0.39 -0.53
CA MET A 44 14.63 0.77 -0.86
C MET A 44 14.76 1.16 -2.34
N PRO A 45 13.73 1.78 -2.95
CA PRO A 45 12.44 2.15 -2.35
C PRO A 45 11.45 0.97 -2.27
N TRP A 46 10.40 1.12 -1.45
CA TRP A 46 9.38 0.07 -1.26
C TRP A 46 8.11 0.28 -2.08
N TYR A 47 7.92 1.45 -2.68
CA TYR A 47 6.66 1.78 -3.37
C TYR A 47 6.36 0.88 -4.59
N ASN A 48 7.38 0.18 -5.10
CA ASN A 48 7.30 -0.78 -6.20
C ASN A 48 7.47 -2.23 -5.73
N LYS A 49 7.24 -2.49 -4.44
CA LYS A 49 7.35 -3.81 -3.81
C LYS A 49 6.01 -4.23 -3.24
N GLU A 50 5.79 -5.53 -3.27
CA GLU A 50 4.57 -6.17 -2.81
C GLU A 50 4.92 -7.43 -2.02
N ILE A 51 4.08 -7.76 -1.04
CA ILE A 51 4.16 -9.01 -0.29
C ILE A 51 3.15 -10.00 -0.85
N GLU A 52 3.63 -11.13 -1.38
CA GLU A 52 2.76 -12.22 -1.81
C GLU A 52 1.98 -12.80 -0.62
N GLY A 53 0.68 -13.06 -0.83
CA GLY A 53 -0.19 -13.57 0.22
C GLY A 53 -0.50 -12.56 1.32
N SER A 54 -0.30 -11.26 1.07
CA SER A 54 -0.68 -10.19 1.98
C SER A 54 -2.14 -10.27 2.38
N SER A 55 -2.41 -10.04 3.66
CA SER A 55 -3.75 -10.02 4.23
C SER A 55 -4.10 -8.61 4.67
N ARG A 56 -5.36 -8.18 4.49
CA ARG A 56 -5.86 -6.94 5.10
C ARG A 56 -5.91 -7.03 6.62
N TRP A 57 -5.99 -8.24 7.17
CA TRP A 57 -6.00 -8.52 8.60
C TRP A 57 -4.61 -8.86 9.08
N GLY A 58 -4.23 -8.35 10.26
CA GLY A 58 -3.02 -8.73 10.96
C GLY A 58 -3.19 -8.71 12.47
N LYS A 59 -2.12 -9.09 13.17
CA LYS A 59 -2.10 -9.22 14.64
C LYS A 59 -2.49 -7.92 15.36
N TYR A 60 -2.21 -6.76 14.77
CA TYR A 60 -2.39 -5.46 15.40
C TYR A 60 -3.57 -4.64 14.83
N GLY A 61 -4.35 -5.21 13.90
CA GLY A 61 -5.49 -4.53 13.31
C GLY A 61 -5.70 -4.92 11.85
N GLU A 62 -6.38 -4.05 11.11
CA GLU A 62 -6.64 -4.27 9.70
C GLU A 62 -6.47 -3.03 8.82
N ILE A 63 -6.36 -3.26 7.53
CA ILE A 63 -6.50 -2.24 6.49
C ILE A 63 -7.96 -2.26 6.03
N MET A 64 -8.69 -1.21 6.42
CA MET A 64 -10.11 -1.07 6.12
C MET A 64 -10.31 -0.44 4.72
N PRO A 65 -11.18 -0.99 3.86
CA PRO A 65 -11.57 -0.36 2.61
C PRO A 65 -12.47 0.85 2.88
N GLU A 66 -12.64 1.70 1.88
CA GLU A 66 -13.53 2.86 1.96
C GLU A 66 -15.02 2.45 1.98
N ASP A 67 -15.37 1.44 1.19
CA ASP A 67 -16.72 0.87 1.16
C ASP A 67 -16.83 -0.28 2.17
N GLU A 68 -17.55 -0.06 3.27
CA GLU A 68 -17.93 -1.10 4.26
C GLU A 68 -19.45 -1.34 4.30
#